data_AF-A0A535L1R0-F1
#
_entry.id   AF-A0A535L1R0-F1
#
_cell.length_a   1.000
_cell.length_b   1.000
_cell.length_c   1.000
_cell.angle_alpha   90.00
_cell.angle_beta   90.00
_cell.angle_gamma   90.00
#
_symmetry.space_group_name_H-M   'P 1'
#
loop_
_entity.id
_entity.type
_entity.pdbx_description
1 polymer ?
#
loop_
_entity_poly.entity_id
_entity_poly.type
_entity_poly.pdbx_seq_one_letter_code
_entity_poly.pdbx_strand_id
1 'polypeptide(L)'
;MPRQRFERHESTHDWHQLRSLLKDSAQITYEIIRPVILGWETPKERSAETGMPQRTIYYKANLFDQAGMASLLPPDLPPEVPKLDKRSLPPPMRQAIVDLKAEYPAFTLHE
;
A
#
# COMPACT_ATOMS: atom_id res chain seq x y z
N MET A 1 9.03 -26.55 14.02
CA MET A 1 9.96 -25.52 13.51
C MET A 1 10.05 -25.69 12.00
N PRO A 2 9.78 -24.66 11.18
CA PRO A 2 10.00 -24.79 9.75
C PRO A 2 11.48 -25.10 9.49
N ARG A 3 11.76 -26.02 8.54
CA ARG A 3 13.13 -26.37 8.15
C ARG A 3 13.83 -25.11 7.64
N GLN A 4 15.03 -24.86 8.13
CA GLN A 4 15.86 -23.73 7.69
C GLN A 4 16.11 -23.88 6.18
N ARG A 5 15.56 -22.96 5.37
CA ARG A 5 15.57 -23.06 3.89
C ARG A 5 16.96 -22.83 3.28
N PHE A 6 17.87 -22.20 4.02
CA PHE A 6 19.20 -21.82 3.56
C PHE A 6 20.23 -21.99 4.68
N GLU A 7 21.49 -22.23 4.31
CA GLU A 7 22.61 -22.17 5.25
C GLU A 7 22.75 -20.75 5.81
N ARG A 8 23.05 -20.65 7.10
CA ARG A 8 23.30 -19.37 7.76
C ARG A 8 24.59 -18.78 7.19
N HIS A 9 24.49 -17.60 6.61
CA HIS A 9 25.64 -16.85 6.12
C HIS A 9 25.79 -15.57 6.95
N GLU A 10 27.05 -15.18 7.20
CA GLU A 10 27.37 -13.88 7.79
C GLU A 10 26.91 -12.76 6.85
N SER A 11 26.25 -11.75 7.39
CA SER A 11 25.81 -10.61 6.59
C SER A 11 27.03 -9.92 5.97
N THR A 12 27.09 -9.86 4.65
CA THR A 12 28.22 -9.26 3.93
C THR A 12 28.27 -7.73 4.08
N HIS A 13 27.21 -7.09 4.58
CA HIS A 13 27.09 -5.64 4.58
C HIS A 13 26.47 -5.09 5.88
N ASP A 14 27.11 -4.04 6.41
CA ASP A 14 26.59 -3.22 7.51
C ASP A 14 25.37 -2.41 7.04
N TRP A 15 24.23 -2.60 7.70
CA TRP A 15 22.99 -1.88 7.40
C TRP A 15 23.17 -0.36 7.39
N HIS A 16 23.95 0.21 8.30
CA HIS A 16 24.09 1.66 8.40
C HIS A 16 24.79 2.24 7.16
N GLN A 17 25.77 1.53 6.63
CA GLN A 17 26.46 1.91 5.40
C GLN A 17 25.54 1.75 4.19
N LEU A 18 24.87 0.61 4.06
CA LEU A 18 23.91 0.37 2.98
C LEU A 18 22.80 1.42 2.98
N ARG A 19 22.20 1.70 4.14
CA ARG A 19 21.05 2.61 4.27
C ARG A 19 21.32 3.99 3.71
N SER A 20 22.57 4.46 3.78
CA SER A 20 22.99 5.75 3.23
C SER A 20 22.96 5.82 1.70
N LEU A 21 23.08 4.67 1.02
CA LEU A 21 23.10 4.55 -0.44
C LEU A 21 21.69 4.37 -1.02
N LEU A 22 20.74 3.91 -0.20
CA LEU A 22 19.39 3.58 -0.65
C LEU A 22 18.48 4.81 -0.71
N LYS A 23 17.87 5.01 -1.89
CA LYS A 23 16.94 6.13 -2.18
C LYS A 23 15.49 5.66 -2.38
N ASP A 24 15.31 4.48 -2.95
CA ASP A 24 14.00 3.95 -3.26
C ASP A 24 13.38 3.21 -2.07
N SER A 25 12.08 3.43 -1.84
CA SER A 25 11.37 2.87 -0.69
C SER A 25 11.14 1.36 -0.79
N ALA A 26 10.97 0.82 -2.00
CA ALA A 26 10.83 -0.61 -2.22
C ALA A 26 12.18 -1.30 -1.98
N GLN A 27 13.27 -0.73 -2.49
CA GLN A 27 14.63 -1.20 -2.22
C GLN A 27 14.97 -1.16 -0.73
N ILE A 28 14.67 -0.06 -0.02
CA ILE A 28 14.88 0.03 1.43
C ILE A 28 14.11 -1.09 2.14
N THR A 29 12.84 -1.29 1.77
CA THR A 29 12.03 -2.33 2.38
C THR A 29 12.62 -3.72 2.12
N TYR A 30 13.05 -3.99 0.89
CA TYR A 30 13.67 -5.25 0.51
C TYR A 30 14.94 -5.52 1.31
N GLU A 31 15.87 -4.57 1.40
CA GLU A 31 17.12 -4.77 2.14
C GLU A 31 16.90 -4.96 3.66
N ILE A 32 15.80 -4.44 4.21
CA ILE A 32 15.41 -4.74 5.59
C ILE A 32 15.01 -6.20 5.73
N ILE A 33 14.16 -6.72 4.84
CA ILE A 33 13.60 -8.07 4.97
C ILE A 33 14.46 -9.17 4.33
N ARG A 34 15.42 -8.81 3.47
CA ARG A 34 16.25 -9.75 2.69
C ARG A 34 17.00 -10.76 3.58
N PRO A 35 17.73 -10.36 4.66
CA PRO A 35 18.40 -11.33 5.53
C PRO A 35 17.44 -12.30 6.20
N VAL A 36 16.20 -11.87 6.48
CA VAL A 36 15.16 -12.69 7.10
C VAL A 36 14.58 -13.69 6.11
N ILE A 37 14.26 -13.27 4.88
CA ILE A 37 13.74 -14.16 3.82
C ILE A 37 14.80 -15.20 3.43
N LEU A 38 16.07 -14.79 3.36
CA LEU A 38 17.20 -15.67 3.06
C LEU A 38 17.61 -16.53 4.26
N GLY A 39 16.99 -16.38 5.43
CA GLY A 39 17.26 -17.22 6.61
C GLY A 39 18.62 -16.98 7.26
N TRP A 40 19.30 -15.87 6.93
CA TRP A 40 20.56 -15.46 7.52
C TRP A 40 20.36 -14.92 8.93
N GLU A 41 19.30 -14.13 9.12
CA GLU A 41 18.95 -13.49 10.38
C GLU A 41 17.51 -13.75 10.79
N THR A 42 17.24 -13.66 12.09
CA THR A 42 15.89 -13.67 12.63
C THR A 42 15.26 -12.26 12.55
N PRO A 43 13.91 -12.15 12.52
CA PRO A 43 13.25 -10.85 12.60
C PRO A 43 13.63 -10.03 13.85
N LYS A 44 14.06 -10.70 14.92
CA LYS A 44 14.48 -10.05 16.18
C LYS A 44 15.85 -9.38 16.02
N GLU A 45 16.83 -10.09 15.47
CA GLU A 45 18.17 -9.55 15.19
C GLU A 45 18.05 -8.35 14.25
N ARG A 46 17.29 -8.52 13.16
CA ARG A 46 17.08 -7.46 12.18
C ARG A 46 16.35 -6.23 12.75
N SER A 47 15.43 -6.45 13.70
CA SER A 47 14.74 -5.35 14.40
C SER A 47 15.71 -4.51 15.23
N ALA A 48 16.66 -5.15 15.91
CA ALA A 48 17.66 -4.46 16.70
C ALA A 48 18.61 -3.62 15.84
N GLU A 49 19.01 -4.13 14.68
CA GLU A 49 19.92 -3.43 13.76
C GLU A 49 19.25 -2.26 13.01
N THR A 50 18.02 -2.48 12.51
CA THR A 50 17.35 -1.51 11.63
C THR A 50 16.46 -0.51 12.37
N GLY A 51 16.09 -0.81 13.63
CA GLY A 51 15.10 -0.07 14.41
C GLY A 51 13.65 -0.30 13.96
N MET A 52 13.40 -1.09 12.90
CA MET A 52 12.04 -1.44 12.49
C MET A 52 11.43 -2.44 13.48
N PRO A 53 10.15 -2.31 13.87
CA PRO A 53 9.52 -3.26 14.78
C PRO A 53 9.54 -4.70 14.22
N GLN A 54 9.93 -5.67 15.06
CA GLN A 54 9.98 -7.09 14.71
C GLN A 54 8.69 -7.59 14.04
N ARG A 55 7.52 -7.19 14.55
CA ARG A 55 6.20 -7.57 13.99
C ARG A 55 6.02 -7.09 12.55
N THR A 56 6.53 -5.90 12.24
CA THR A 56 6.48 -5.31 10.89
C THR A 56 7.41 -6.04 9.93
N ILE A 57 8.62 -6.39 10.38
CA ILE A 57 9.58 -7.18 9.60
C ILE A 57 8.96 -8.55 9.26
N TYR A 58 8.39 -9.23 10.26
CA TYR A 58 7.75 -10.53 10.07
C TYR A 58 6.57 -10.45 9.09
N TYR A 59 5.71 -9.44 9.24
CA TYR A 59 4.59 -9.21 8.33
C TYR A 59 5.07 -8.99 6.88
N LYS A 60 6.07 -8.12 6.69
CA LYS A 60 6.61 -7.81 5.36
C LYS A 60 7.32 -9.02 4.71
N ALA A 61 8.06 -9.81 5.49
CA ALA A 61 8.68 -11.05 5.00
C ALA A 61 7.62 -12.07 4.57
N ASN A 62 6.57 -12.27 5.36
CA ASN A 62 5.47 -13.17 4.97
C ASN A 62 4.71 -12.67 3.73
N LEU A 63 4.52 -11.35 3.61
CA LEU A 63 3.87 -10.78 2.43
C LEU A 63 4.74 -10.96 1.18
N PHE A 64 6.07 -10.83 1.33
CA PHE A 64 7.01 -11.11 0.26
C PHE A 64 7.02 -12.59 -0.14
N ASP A 65 6.95 -13.52 0.81
CA ASP A 65 6.81 -14.95 0.51
C ASP A 65 5.54 -15.27 -0.30
N GLN A 66 4.49 -14.47 -0.15
CA GLN A 66 3.21 -14.65 -0.84
C GLN A 66 3.16 -13.96 -2.22
N ALA A 67 3.68 -12.73 -2.31
CA ALA A 67 3.50 -11.85 -3.47
C ALA A 67 4.81 -11.42 -4.16
N GLY A 68 5.96 -11.85 -3.65
CA GLY A 68 7.28 -11.50 -4.17
C GLY A 68 7.52 -9.99 -4.20
N MET A 69 8.16 -9.50 -5.26
CA MET A 69 8.48 -8.07 -5.41
C MET A 69 7.25 -7.15 -5.39
N ALA A 70 6.07 -7.65 -5.77
CA ALA A 70 4.84 -6.86 -5.75
C ALA A 70 4.46 -6.40 -4.32
N SER A 71 4.89 -7.13 -3.28
CA SER A 71 4.63 -6.72 -1.89
C SER A 71 5.40 -5.46 -1.44
N LEU A 72 6.42 -5.07 -2.21
CA LEU A 72 7.29 -3.94 -1.88
C LEU A 72 6.80 -2.63 -2.52
N LEU A 73 5.93 -2.74 -3.52
CA LEU A 73 5.38 -1.61 -4.23
C LEU A 73 4.20 -1.02 -3.44
N PRO A 74 3.94 0.29 -3.58
CA PRO A 74 2.70 0.86 -3.09
C PRO A 74 1.50 0.11 -3.69
N PRO A 75 0.41 -0.10 -2.92
CA PRO A 75 -0.81 -0.64 -3.50
C PRO A 75 -1.26 0.28 -4.64
N ASP A 76 -1.80 -0.32 -5.70
CA ASP A 76 -2.39 0.43 -6.79
C ASP A 76 -3.39 1.45 -6.23
N LEU A 77 -3.30 2.68 -6.74
CA LEU A 77 -4.28 3.70 -6.39
C LEU A 77 -5.66 3.14 -6.74
N PRO A 78 -6.63 3.17 -5.80
CA PRO A 78 -7.98 2.80 -6.13
C PRO A 78 -8.42 3.64 -7.35
N PRO A 79 -9.20 3.07 -8.27
CA PRO A 79 -9.68 3.81 -9.44
C PRO A 79 -10.29 5.12 -8.96
N GLU A 80 -10.00 6.23 -9.64
CA GLU A 80 -10.61 7.52 -9.33
C GLU A 80 -12.12 7.34 -9.35
N VAL A 81 -12.72 7.21 -8.16
CA VAL A 81 -14.16 7.24 -8.02
C VAL A 81 -14.52 8.66 -8.47
N PRO A 82 -15.28 8.84 -9.56
CA PRO A 82 -15.66 10.16 -9.99
C PRO A 82 -16.28 10.84 -8.78
N LYS A 83 -15.65 11.93 -8.33
CA LYS A 83 -16.18 12.75 -7.25
C LYS A 83 -17.52 13.23 -7.77
N LEU A 84 -18.60 12.51 -7.45
CA LEU A 84 -19.96 12.98 -7.63
C LEU A 84 -19.97 14.31 -6.89
N ASP A 85 -19.96 15.40 -7.64
CA ASP A 85 -20.13 16.72 -7.07
C ASP A 85 -21.43 16.62 -6.29
N LYS A 86 -21.36 16.72 -4.96
CA LYS A 86 -22.53 16.56 -4.09
C LYS A 86 -23.61 17.60 -4.41
N ARG A 87 -23.24 18.64 -5.19
CA ARG A 87 -24.13 19.68 -5.72
C ARG A 87 -24.76 19.33 -7.07
N SER A 88 -24.32 18.27 -7.73
CA SER A 88 -24.84 17.82 -9.02
C SER A 88 -25.81 16.66 -8.82
N LEU A 89 -27.07 16.88 -9.21
CA LEU A 89 -28.08 15.83 -9.21
C LEU A 89 -27.70 14.75 -10.25
N PRO A 90 -27.95 13.46 -9.97
CA PRO A 90 -27.81 12.40 -10.96
C PRO A 90 -28.56 12.72 -12.27
N PRO A 91 -28.04 12.30 -13.44
CA PRO A 91 -28.70 12.54 -14.73
C PRO A 91 -30.21 12.27 -14.77
N PRO A 92 -30.75 11.16 -14.22
CA PRO A 92 -32.20 10.92 -14.25
C PRO A 92 -33.00 11.94 -13.43
N MET A 93 -32.46 12.44 -12.31
CA MET A 93 -33.13 13.45 -11.50
C MET A 93 -33.16 14.81 -12.20
N ARG A 94 -32.09 15.17 -12.95
CA ARG A 94 -32.09 16.40 -13.75
C ARG A 94 -33.16 16.36 -14.83
N GLN A 95 -33.31 15.22 -15.51
CA GLN A 95 -34.32 15.05 -16.55
C GLN A 95 -35.74 15.16 -15.98
N ALA A 96 -36.01 14.51 -14.85
CA ALA A 96 -37.31 14.60 -14.17
C ALA A 96 -37.68 16.05 -13.80
N ILE A 97 -36.72 16.87 -13.37
CA ILE A 97 -36.96 18.30 -13.09
C ILE A 97 -37.29 19.08 -14.36
N VAL A 98 -36.62 18.79 -15.48
CA VAL A 98 -36.90 19.41 -16.78
C VAL A 98 -38.30 19.05 -17.25
N ASP A 99 -38.65 17.76 -17.18
CA ASP A 99 -39.97 17.27 -17.60
C ASP A 99 -41.09 17.88 -16.75
N LEU A 100 -40.90 17.97 -15.43
CA LEU A 100 -41.85 18.58 -14.52
C LEU A 100 -42.05 20.08 -14.80
N LYS A 101 -40.98 20.81 -15.11
CA LYS A 101 -41.07 22.22 -15.52
C LYS A 101 -41.76 22.41 -16.87
N ALA A 102 -41.62 21.45 -17.78
CA ALA A 102 -42.33 21.48 -19.06
C ALA A 102 -43.83 21.22 -18.89
N GLU A 103 -44.21 20.30 -17.99
CA GLU A 103 -45.60 19.97 -17.69
C GLU A 103 -46.31 21.07 -16.88
N TYR A 104 -45.61 21.75 -15.99
CA TYR A 104 -46.15 22.82 -15.13
C TYR A 104 -45.34 24.12 -15.23
N PRO A 105 -45.51 24.93 -16.30
CA PRO A 105 -44.72 26.15 -16.51
C PRO A 105 -44.88 27.24 -15.44
N ALA A 106 -46.00 27.25 -14.71
CA ALA A 106 -46.25 28.19 -13.61
C ALA A 106 -45.52 27.80 -12.31
N PHE A 107 -44.99 26.58 -12.21
CA PHE A 107 -44.32 26.07 -11.02
C PHE A 107 -42.95 26.72 -10.85
N THR A 108 -42.92 27.83 -10.11
CA THR A 108 -41.70 28.58 -9.77
C THR A 108 -41.47 28.57 -8.26
N LEU A 109 -40.23 28.85 -7.85
CA LEU A 109 -39.76 28.70 -6.46
C LEU A 109 -40.38 29.71 -5.47
N HIS A 110 -41.33 30.54 -5.92
CA HIS A 110 -41.85 31.71 -5.20
C HIS A 110 -43.39 31.76 -5.11
N GLU A 111 -44.07 30.62 -5.17
CA GLU A 111 -45.47 30.54 -4.71
C GLU A 111 -45.59 30.48 -3.19
#